data_AF-A0A951WJ75-F1
#
_entry.id   AF-A0A951WJ75-F1
#
_cell.length_a   1.000
_cell.length_b   1.000
_cell.length_c   1.000
_cell.angle_alpha   90.00
_cell.angle_beta   90.00
_cell.angle_gamma   90.00
#
_symmetry.space_group_name_H-M   'P 1'
#
loop_
_entity.id
_entity.type
_entity.pdbx_description
1 polymer ?
#
loop_
_entity_poly.entity_id
_entity_poly.type
_entity_poly.pdbx_seq_one_letter_code
_entity_poly.pdbx_strand_id
1 'polypeptide(L)'
;MTRVPINEGVLSDIHFGFRMAKAIGDLDIGQTVVVKNGIVLAVEAIEGTDQAILRGGALGQGGAVVVKVSKPKQDLRFDMPTIGPVTINHCIQAGIKAIAIEAGSTILLDSKEVIRLAEENGIDIISL
;
A
#
# COMPACT_ATOMS: atom_id res chain seq x y z
N MET A 1 -8.91 2.32 -10.35
CA MET A 1 -9.09 2.79 -8.96
C MET A 1 -10.55 2.65 -8.60
N THR A 2 -10.82 2.14 -7.41
CA THR A 2 -12.18 1.87 -6.94
C THR A 2 -12.93 3.19 -6.75
N ARG A 3 -14.26 3.17 -6.90
CA ARG A 3 -15.11 4.39 -6.82
C ARG A 3 -15.80 4.53 -5.45
N VAL A 4 -15.05 4.30 -4.37
CA VAL A 4 -15.59 4.37 -3.00
C VAL A 4 -15.25 5.74 -2.39
N PRO A 5 -16.19 6.41 -1.70
CA PRO A 5 -15.90 7.65 -0.97
C PRO A 5 -14.88 7.40 0.15
N ILE A 6 -13.75 8.09 0.08
CA ILE A 6 -12.66 7.98 1.07
C ILE A 6 -12.91 9.00 2.17
N ASN A 7 -12.77 8.57 3.43
CA ASN A 7 -12.87 9.49 4.56
C ASN A 7 -11.61 10.38 4.66
N GLU A 8 -11.72 11.54 5.29
CA GLU A 8 -10.59 12.48 5.41
C GLU A 8 -9.40 11.90 6.18
N GLY A 9 -9.65 11.05 7.17
CA GLY A 9 -8.61 10.40 7.97
C GLY A 9 -7.71 9.47 7.15
N VAL A 10 -8.31 8.63 6.30
CA VAL A 10 -7.62 7.74 5.37
C VAL A 10 -6.82 8.56 4.37
N LEU A 11 -7.37 9.65 3.84
CA LEU A 11 -6.63 10.52 2.92
C LEU A 11 -5.41 11.17 3.61
N SER A 12 -5.56 11.60 4.86
CA SER A 12 -4.45 12.11 5.67
C SER A 12 -3.35 11.05 5.88
N ASP A 13 -3.75 9.82 6.22
CA ASP A 13 -2.82 8.69 6.39
C ASP A 13 -2.11 8.32 5.07
N ILE A 14 -2.81 8.37 3.95
CA ILE A 14 -2.24 8.17 2.62
C ILE A 14 -1.16 9.22 2.32
N HIS A 15 -1.45 10.50 2.51
CA HIS A 15 -0.48 11.56 2.26
C HIS A 15 0.73 11.49 3.21
N PHE A 16 0.50 11.15 4.48
CA PHE A 16 1.58 10.92 5.43
C PHE A 16 2.44 9.71 5.02
N GLY A 17 1.80 8.57 4.75
CA GLY A 17 2.47 7.34 4.33
C GLY A 17 3.25 7.51 3.03
N PHE A 18 2.74 8.28 2.07
CA PHE A 18 3.45 8.55 0.82
C PHE A 18 4.80 9.25 1.06
N ARG A 19 4.82 10.28 1.92
CA ARG A 19 6.07 10.95 2.30
C ARG A 19 7.05 9.99 2.99
N MET A 20 6.54 9.13 3.88
CA MET A 20 7.38 8.15 4.59
C MET A 20 7.92 7.07 3.64
N ALA A 21 7.09 6.55 2.74
CA ALA A 21 7.49 5.56 1.75
C ALA A 21 8.56 6.11 0.78
N LYS A 22 8.45 7.38 0.37
CA LYS A 22 9.49 8.04 -0.44
C LYS A 22 10.79 8.21 0.34
N ALA A 23 10.72 8.59 1.62
CA ALA A 23 11.90 8.77 2.45
C ALA A 23 12.65 7.44 2.68
N ILE A 24 11.94 6.37 3.06
CA ILE A 24 12.57 5.04 3.24
C ILE A 24 13.04 4.43 1.92
N GLY A 25 12.39 4.76 0.80
CA GLY A 25 12.84 4.40 -0.54
C GLY A 25 14.12 5.12 -0.99
N ASP A 26 14.33 6.38 -0.60
CA ASP A 26 15.59 7.09 -0.89
C ASP A 26 16.79 6.52 -0.11
N LEU A 27 16.51 5.96 1.08
CA LEU A 27 17.48 5.23 1.90
C LEU A 27 17.69 3.78 1.45
N ASP A 28 16.99 3.33 0.40
CA ASP A 28 17.02 1.97 -0.12
C ASP A 28 16.60 0.87 0.89
N ILE A 29 15.80 1.24 1.91
CA ILE A 29 15.31 0.28 2.92
C ILE A 29 14.21 -0.60 2.34
N GLY A 30 13.24 0.02 1.68
CA GLY A 30 12.05 -0.64 1.13
C GLY A 30 11.23 0.34 0.31
N GLN A 31 9.96 0.02 0.04
CA GLN A 31 9.10 0.88 -0.78
C GLN A 31 7.65 0.94 -0.30
N THR A 32 7.33 0.23 0.79
CA THR A 32 5.99 0.16 1.37
C THR A 32 6.02 0.55 2.84
N VAL A 33 5.00 1.28 3.28
CA VAL A 33 4.70 1.53 4.70
C VAL A 33 3.25 1.20 5.00
N VAL A 34 2.97 0.83 6.25
CA VAL A 34 1.61 0.67 6.78
C VAL A 34 1.39 1.73 7.85
N VAL A 35 0.33 2.51 7.72
CA VAL A 35 0.03 3.68 8.56
C VAL A 35 -1.37 3.59 9.13
N LYS A 36 -1.55 4.11 10.34
CA LYS A 36 -2.88 4.42 10.89
C LYS A 36 -2.80 5.63 11.81
N ASN A 37 -3.72 6.58 11.66
CA ASN A 37 -3.84 7.78 12.50
C ASN A 37 -2.50 8.54 12.63
N GLY A 38 -1.77 8.69 11.52
CA GLY A 38 -0.47 9.38 11.47
C GLY A 38 0.70 8.62 12.09
N ILE A 39 0.54 7.34 12.42
CA ILE A 39 1.61 6.50 13.00
C ILE A 39 2.03 5.44 11.99
N VAL A 40 3.34 5.30 11.77
CA VAL A 40 3.91 4.20 10.98
C VAL A 40 3.89 2.92 11.84
N LEU A 41 3.10 1.94 11.41
CA LEU A 41 2.95 0.65 12.07
C LEU A 41 3.97 -0.38 11.56
N ALA A 42 4.28 -0.32 10.27
CA ALA A 42 5.29 -1.15 9.63
C ALA A 42 5.97 -0.41 8.49
N VAL A 43 7.26 -0.70 8.31
CA VAL A 43 8.06 -0.34 7.14
C VAL A 43 8.51 -1.66 6.52
N GLU A 44 8.31 -1.81 5.21
CA GLU A 44 8.87 -2.91 4.44
C GLU A 44 10.38 -2.79 4.39
N ALA A 45 11.07 -3.91 4.60
CA ALA A 45 12.48 -4.07 4.29
C ALA A 45 12.69 -5.39 3.52
N ILE A 46 13.68 -6.18 3.93
CA ILE A 46 14.07 -7.43 3.24
C ILE A 46 12.99 -8.52 3.30
N GLU A 47 12.03 -8.43 4.22
CA GLU A 47 10.94 -9.40 4.35
C GLU A 47 9.90 -9.31 3.22
N GLY A 48 9.87 -8.17 2.51
CA GLY A 48 8.95 -7.90 1.42
C GLY A 48 7.57 -7.38 1.86
N THR A 49 6.84 -6.88 0.87
CA THR A 49 5.56 -6.15 1.03
C THR A 49 4.53 -6.94 1.83
N ASP A 50 4.31 -8.22 1.51
CA ASP A 50 3.22 -9.02 2.11
C ASP A 50 3.42 -9.21 3.63
N GLN A 51 4.65 -9.49 4.08
CA GLN A 51 4.96 -9.64 5.50
C GLN A 51 4.85 -8.31 6.25
N ALA A 52 5.24 -7.20 5.61
CA ALA A 52 5.07 -5.87 6.18
C ALA A 52 3.58 -5.51 6.37
N ILE A 53 2.71 -5.88 5.41
CA ILE A 53 1.26 -5.70 5.48
C ILE A 53 0.67 -6.47 6.66
N LEU A 54 0.99 -7.77 6.78
CA LEU A 54 0.48 -8.61 7.87
C LEU A 54 0.89 -8.08 9.24
N ARG A 55 2.16 -7.70 9.40
CA ARG A 55 2.69 -7.12 10.65
C ARG A 55 2.04 -5.78 10.96
N GLY A 56 1.92 -4.89 9.97
CA GLY A 56 1.29 -3.58 10.14
C GLY A 56 -0.19 -3.67 10.48
N GLY A 57 -0.95 -4.56 9.82
CA GLY A 57 -2.36 -4.76 10.12
C GLY A 57 -2.61 -5.36 11.50
N ALA A 58 -1.78 -6.32 11.94
CA ALA A 58 -1.85 -6.87 13.29
C ALA A 58 -1.67 -5.80 14.38
N LEU A 59 -0.74 -4.85 14.17
CA LEU A 59 -0.53 -3.71 15.07
C LEU A 59 -1.64 -2.67 14.94
N GLY A 60 -2.20 -2.49 13.74
CA GLY A 60 -3.23 -1.50 13.44
C GLY A 60 -4.61 -1.85 13.98
N GLN A 61 -4.90 -3.13 14.20
CA GLN A 61 -6.22 -3.62 14.67
C GLN A 61 -7.37 -3.12 13.75
N GLY A 62 -7.17 -3.27 12.44
CA GLY A 62 -8.10 -2.85 11.39
C GLY A 62 -8.04 -1.36 11.03
N GLY A 63 -8.44 -1.00 9.83
CA GLY A 63 -8.52 0.41 9.40
C GLY A 63 -7.20 1.03 8.97
N ALA A 64 -6.11 0.26 8.90
CA ALA A 64 -4.81 0.76 8.48
C ALA A 64 -4.74 0.96 6.96
N VAL A 65 -3.82 1.82 6.52
CA VAL A 65 -3.55 2.17 5.13
C VAL A 65 -2.18 1.62 4.73
N VAL A 66 -2.13 0.95 3.59
CA VAL A 66 -0.88 0.56 2.93
C VAL A 66 -0.52 1.62 1.91
N VAL A 67 0.73 2.10 1.91
CA VAL A 67 1.23 3.01 0.87
C VAL A 67 2.47 2.40 0.25
N LYS A 68 2.43 2.18 -1.07
CA LYS A 68 3.54 1.63 -1.85
C LYS A 68 3.93 2.60 -2.95
N VAL A 69 5.21 2.93 -3.06
CA VAL A 69 5.73 3.89 -4.04
C VAL A 69 6.83 3.28 -4.89
N SER A 70 7.19 3.93 -5.99
CA SER A 70 8.48 3.64 -6.64
C SER A 70 9.61 4.35 -5.90
N LYS A 71 10.75 3.67 -5.69
CA LYS A 71 11.91 4.31 -5.06
C LYS A 71 12.47 5.39 -6.00
N PRO A 72 12.93 6.56 -5.48
CA PRO A 72 13.34 7.69 -6.34
C PRO A 72 14.43 7.39 -7.37
N LYS A 73 15.31 6.42 -7.09
CA LYS A 73 16.45 6.03 -7.94
C LYS A 73 16.22 4.71 -8.68
N GLN A 74 15.00 4.17 -8.65
CA GLN A 74 14.68 2.89 -9.25
C GLN A 74 14.58 3.01 -10.77
N ASP A 75 15.32 2.16 -11.49
CA ASP A 75 15.14 2.03 -12.93
C ASP A 75 13.88 1.20 -13.20
N LEU A 76 12.82 1.92 -13.53
CA LEU A 76 11.48 1.36 -13.78
C LEU A 76 11.43 0.34 -14.92
N ARG A 77 12.47 0.29 -15.78
CA ARG A 77 12.55 -0.71 -16.87
C ARG A 77 12.87 -2.11 -16.35
N PHE A 78 13.51 -2.18 -15.18
CA PHE A 78 13.95 -3.43 -14.59
C PHE A 78 13.12 -3.82 -13.38
N ASP A 79 12.61 -2.84 -12.62
CA ASP A 79 11.89 -3.11 -11.39
C ASP A 79 10.81 -2.05 -11.12
N MET A 80 9.57 -2.38 -11.51
CA MET A 80 8.40 -1.56 -11.25
C MET A 80 7.65 -2.15 -10.04
N PRO A 81 7.25 -1.34 -9.04
CA PRO A 81 6.41 -1.80 -7.95
C PRO A 81 5.17 -2.55 -8.46
N THR A 82 4.84 -3.67 -7.82
CA THR A 82 3.70 -4.51 -8.20
C THR A 82 2.74 -4.72 -7.03
N ILE A 83 1.45 -4.77 -7.36
CA ILE A 83 0.37 -5.23 -6.48
C ILE A 83 -0.42 -6.28 -7.27
N GLY A 84 -0.67 -7.44 -6.66
CA GLY A 84 -1.46 -8.51 -7.27
C GLY A 84 -2.53 -9.06 -6.32
N PRO A 85 -3.30 -10.08 -6.77
CA PRO A 85 -4.38 -10.67 -5.96
C PRO A 85 -3.88 -11.20 -4.60
N VAL A 86 -2.66 -11.74 -4.56
CA VAL A 86 -2.01 -12.20 -3.33
C VAL A 86 -1.86 -11.05 -2.32
N THR A 87 -1.40 -9.89 -2.76
CA THR A 87 -1.27 -8.71 -1.89
C THR A 87 -2.64 -8.24 -1.38
N ILE A 88 -3.69 -8.32 -2.21
CA ILE A 88 -5.05 -7.99 -1.78
C ILE A 88 -5.54 -8.99 -0.72
N ASN A 89 -5.29 -10.29 -0.88
CA ASN A 89 -5.63 -11.30 0.13
C ASN A 89 -4.93 -11.05 1.48
N HIS A 90 -3.65 -10.65 1.46
CA HIS A 90 -2.97 -10.24 2.68
C HIS A 90 -3.58 -8.98 3.29
N CYS A 91 -3.99 -8.01 2.47
CA CYS A 91 -4.69 -6.81 2.95
C CYS A 91 -6.03 -7.17 3.63
N ILE A 92 -6.79 -8.11 3.05
CA ILE A 92 -8.03 -8.62 3.63
C ILE A 92 -7.75 -9.26 4.99
N GLN A 93 -6.79 -10.20 5.05
CA GLN A 93 -6.38 -10.87 6.28
C GLN A 93 -5.93 -9.88 7.37
N ALA A 94 -5.23 -8.82 6.97
CA ALA A 94 -4.66 -7.80 7.84
C ALA A 94 -5.66 -6.69 8.23
N GLY A 95 -6.89 -6.70 7.70
CA GLY A 95 -7.89 -5.66 7.96
C GLY A 95 -7.49 -4.27 7.43
N ILE A 96 -6.74 -4.23 6.32
CA ILE A 96 -6.37 -3.00 5.64
C ILE A 96 -7.61 -2.35 5.02
N LYS A 97 -7.70 -1.02 5.14
CA LYS A 97 -8.83 -0.25 4.61
C LYS A 97 -8.56 0.35 3.23
N ALA A 98 -7.31 0.73 2.97
CA ALA A 98 -6.94 1.33 1.71
C ALA A 98 -5.50 0.99 1.31
N ILE A 99 -5.25 0.95 0.02
CA ILE A 99 -3.95 0.80 -0.62
C ILE A 99 -3.74 2.02 -1.52
N ALA A 100 -2.71 2.82 -1.22
CA ALA A 100 -2.28 3.92 -2.08
C ALA A 100 -1.03 3.53 -2.87
N ILE A 101 -1.05 3.83 -4.17
CA ILE A 101 0.03 3.51 -5.11
C ILE A 101 0.48 4.73 -5.94
N GLU A 102 1.70 4.63 -6.45
CA GLU A 102 2.31 5.46 -7.51
C GLU A 102 1.48 5.54 -8.81
N ALA A 103 0.82 6.66 -9.18
CA ALA A 103 0.25 6.76 -10.52
C ALA A 103 1.33 6.60 -11.60
N GLY A 104 1.06 5.74 -12.59
CA GLY A 104 2.01 5.43 -13.67
C GLY A 104 3.27 4.69 -13.25
N SER A 105 3.44 4.38 -11.95
CA SER A 105 4.67 3.81 -11.38
C SER A 105 4.39 2.54 -10.57
N THR A 106 3.27 1.87 -10.83
CA THR A 106 2.90 0.60 -10.19
C THR A 106 2.11 -0.26 -11.17
N ILE A 107 2.47 -1.54 -11.26
CA ILE A 107 1.76 -2.55 -12.06
C ILE A 107 0.72 -3.24 -11.17
N LEU A 108 -0.53 -3.27 -11.64
CA LEU A 108 -1.56 -4.14 -11.09
C LEU A 108 -1.55 -5.48 -11.85
N LEU A 109 -1.05 -6.53 -11.22
CA LEU A 109 -1.12 -7.89 -11.75
C LEU A 109 -2.56 -8.37 -11.68
N ASP A 110 -3.08 -8.88 -12.80
CA ASP A 110 -4.50 -9.24 -12.94
C ASP A 110 -5.43 -8.15 -12.39
N SER A 111 -5.40 -6.98 -13.04
CA SER A 111 -6.11 -5.79 -12.58
C SER A 111 -7.61 -6.00 -12.37
N LYS A 112 -8.24 -6.91 -13.15
CA LYS A 112 -9.65 -7.26 -12.97
C LYS A 112 -9.88 -7.95 -11.64
N GLU A 113 -9.07 -8.96 -11.33
CA GLU A 113 -9.18 -9.70 -10.08
C GLU A 113 -8.81 -8.84 -8.86
N VAL A 114 -7.76 -8.03 -8.97
CA VAL A 114 -7.37 -7.07 -7.93
C VAL A 114 -8.51 -6.11 -7.59
N ILE A 115 -9.15 -5.51 -8.59
CA ILE A 115 -10.26 -4.58 -8.38
C ILE A 115 -11.45 -5.32 -7.78
N ARG A 116 -11.80 -6.50 -8.32
CA ARG A 116 -12.92 -7.32 -7.81
C ARG A 116 -12.74 -7.67 -6.34
N LEU A 117 -11.58 -8.21 -5.95
CA LEU A 117 -11.27 -8.57 -4.56
C LEU A 117 -11.32 -7.36 -3.63
N ALA A 118 -10.77 -6.22 -4.08
CA ALA A 118 -10.76 -5.01 -3.29
C ALA A 118 -12.18 -4.48 -3.04
N GLU A 119 -13.02 -4.41 -4.08
CA GLU A 119 -14.40 -3.94 -3.97
C GLU A 119 -15.27 -4.85 -3.10
N GLU A 120 -15.17 -6.18 -3.28
CA GLU A 120 -15.93 -7.16 -2.49
C GLU A 120 -15.59 -7.12 -0.99
N ASN A 121 -14.38 -6.68 -0.65
CA ASN A 121 -13.90 -6.62 0.73
C ASN A 121 -13.82 -5.19 1.28
N GLY A 122 -14.33 -4.20 0.53
CA GLY A 122 -14.35 -2.79 0.97
C GLY A 122 -12.97 -2.15 1.16
N ILE A 123 -11.98 -2.58 0.37
CA ILE A 123 -10.63 -2.03 0.32
C ILE A 123 -10.54 -1.01 -0.81
N ASP A 124 -10.08 0.19 -0.49
CA ASP A 124 -9.95 1.26 -1.48
C ASP A 124 -8.58 1.20 -2.17
N ILE A 125 -8.55 1.18 -3.51
CA ILE A 125 -7.29 1.27 -4.28
C ILE A 125 -7.22 2.65 -4.95
N ILE A 126 -6.23 3.43 -4.52
CA ILE A 126 -6.06 4.83 -4.86
C ILE A 126 -4.69 5.01 -5.51
N SER A 127 -4.61 5.74 -6.62
CA SER A 127 -3.32 6.27 -7.07
C SER A 127 -3.21 7.74 -6.75
N LEU A 128 -1.99 8.15 -6.40
CA LEU A 128 -1.58 9.53 -6.23
C LEU A 128 -0.80 10.00 -7.46
#